data_AF-A0A7Y0B7A7-F1
#
_entry.id   AF-A0A7Y0B7A7-F1
#
_cell.length_a   1.000
_cell.length_b   1.000
_cell.length_c   1.000
_cell.angle_alpha   90.00
_cell.angle_beta   90.00
_cell.angle_gamma   90.00
#
_symmetry.space_group_name_H-M   'P 1'
#
loop_
_entity.id
_entity.type
_entity.pdbx_description
1 polymer ?
#
loop_
_entity_poly.entity_id
_entity_poly.type
_entity_poly.pdbx_seq_one_letter_code
_entity_poly.pdbx_strand_id
1 'polypeptide(L)' 'MARSAEEIAQQFHEAYEDLAPSHGYETREASRKPWPEVPEANRSLMVAVIDRLLSEGVIS' A
#
# COMPACT_ATOMS: atom_id res chain seq x y z
N MET A 1 3.55 1.04 20.09
CA MET A 1 4.53 1.68 19.20
C MET A 1 3.79 2.16 17.97
N ALA A 2 4.14 3.32 17.40
CA ALA A 2 3.56 3.76 16.14
C ALA A 2 4.03 2.82 15.02
N ARG A 3 3.14 2.46 14.09
CA ARG A 3 3.52 1.69 12.90
C ARG A 3 4.39 2.55 11.98
N SER A 4 5.35 1.95 11.29
CA SER A 4 6.14 2.62 10.27
C SER A 4 5.30 2.90 9.01
N ALA A 5 5.75 3.84 8.18
CA ALA A 5 5.13 4.10 6.88
C ALA A 5 5.14 2.84 5.99
N GLU A 6 6.17 2.00 6.08
CA GLU A 6 6.25 0.74 5.36
C GLU A 6 5.23 -0.29 5.84
N GLU A 7 5.06 -0.44 7.15
CA GLU A 7 4.07 -1.37 7.73
C GLU A 7 2.64 -0.97 7.36
N ILE A 8 2.36 0.33 7.29
CA ILE A 8 1.05 0.85 6.87
C ILE A 8 0.88 0.69 5.36
N ALA A 9 1.91 0.97 4.56
CA ALA A 9 1.86 0.79 3.09
C ALA A 9 1.61 -0.66 2.70
N GLN A 10 2.26 -1.62 3.38
CA GLN A 10 2.00 -3.04 3.20
C GLN A 10 0.54 -3.40 3.51
N GLN A 11 0.03 -2.98 4.67
CA GLN A 11 -1.36 -3.26 5.06
C GLN A 11 -2.37 -2.61 4.10
N PHE A 12 -2.08 -1.40 3.62
CA PHE A 12 -2.89 -0.75 2.61
C PHE A 12 -2.91 -1.56 1.31
N HIS A 13 -1.75 -1.98 0.82
CA HIS A 13 -1.63 -2.80 -0.39
C HIS A 13 -2.43 -4.09 -0.29
N GLU A 14 -2.22 -4.85 0.79
CA GLU A 14 -2.91 -6.13 1.02
C GLU A 14 -4.43 -5.93 1.10
N ALA A 15 -4.91 -4.95 1.88
CA ALA A 15 -6.34 -4.66 1.98
C ALA A 15 -6.94 -4.17 0.66
N TYR A 16 -6.20 -3.39 -0.12
CA TYR A 16 -6.64 -2.90 -1.42
C TYR A 16 -6.80 -4.05 -2.42
N GLU A 17 -5.82 -4.94 -2.49
CA GLU A 17 -5.86 -6.13 -3.36
C GLU A 17 -6.99 -7.09 -2.95
N ASP A 18 -7.20 -7.30 -1.64
CA ASP A 18 -8.28 -8.15 -1.13
C ASP A 18 -9.68 -7.58 -1.43
N LEU A 19 -9.85 -6.26 -1.31
CA LEU A 19 -11.15 -5.61 -1.50
C LEU A 19 -11.47 -5.36 -2.98
N ALA A 20 -10.47 -5.12 -3.83
CA ALA A 20 -10.69 -4.73 -5.23
C ALA A 20 -11.69 -5.63 -6.00
N PRO A 21 -11.62 -6.98 -5.93
CA PRO A 21 -12.58 -7.85 -6.62
C PRO A 21 -14.02 -7.66 -6.15
N SER A 22 -14.23 -7.40 -4.85
CA SER A 22 -15.57 -7.15 -4.28
C SER A 22 -16.21 -5.85 -4.80
N HIS A 23 -15.38 -4.93 -5.30
CA HIS A 23 -15.79 -3.69 -5.95
C HIS A 23 -15.80 -3.81 -7.49
N GLY A 24 -15.65 -5.02 -8.05
CA GLY A 24 -15.64 -5.25 -9.50
C GLY A 24 -14.41 -4.66 -10.20
N TYR A 25 -13.33 -4.40 -9.45
CA TYR A 25 -12.09 -3.85 -9.97
C TYR A 25 -10.99 -4.91 -10.00
N GLU A 26 -10.28 -4.99 -11.14
CA GLU A 26 -9.07 -5.79 -11.26
C GLU A 26 -7.84 -4.88 -11.15
N THR A 27 -7.00 -5.16 -10.17
CA THR A 27 -5.75 -4.43 -9.94
C THR A 27 -4.70 -4.76 -11.00
N ARG A 28 -3.63 -3.97 -11.05
CA ARG A 28 -2.58 -4.11 -12.07
C ARG A 28 -1.77 -5.37 -11.79
N GLU A 29 -1.66 -6.27 -12.77
CA GLU A 29 -0.91 -7.53 -12.67
C GLU A 29 0.51 -7.37 -12.12
N ALA A 30 1.19 -6.29 -12.49
CA ALA A 30 2.55 -6.01 -12.03
C ALA A 30 2.65 -5.82 -10.50
N SER A 31 1.63 -5.24 -9.87
CA SER A 31 1.58 -4.98 -8.42
C SER A 31 0.69 -5.97 -7.66
N ARG A 32 -0.20 -6.71 -8.34
CA ARG A 32 -1.05 -7.76 -7.75
C ARG A 32 -0.21 -8.98 -7.35
N LYS A 33 0.61 -8.81 -6.31
CA LYS A 33 1.56 -9.78 -5.79
C LYS A 33 1.68 -9.61 -4.27
N PRO A 34 2.17 -10.63 -3.54
CA PRO A 34 2.60 -10.46 -2.15
C PRO A 34 3.58 -9.29 -2.01
N TRP A 35 3.51 -8.55 -0.90
CA TRP A 35 4.32 -7.35 -0.69
C TRP A 35 5.83 -7.50 -1.05
N PRO A 36 6.54 -8.57 -0.63
CA PRO A 36 7.96 -8.75 -0.97
C PRO A 36 8.24 -8.89 -2.48
N GLU A 37 7.22 -9.25 -3.27
CA GLU A 37 7.32 -9.48 -4.72
C GLU A 37 6.84 -8.30 -5.57
N VAL A 38 6.18 -7.31 -4.95
CA VAL A 38 5.80 -6.06 -5.62
C VAL A 38 7.08 -5.34 -6.10
N PRO A 39 7.15 -4.82 -7.34
CA PRO A 39 8.34 -4.12 -7.82
C PRO A 39 8.77 -3.00 -6.86
N GLU A 40 10.07 -2.85 -6.65
CA GLU A 40 10.62 -1.89 -5.67
C GLU A 40 10.10 -0.47 -5.89
N ALA A 41 10.06 0.00 -7.13
CA ALA A 41 9.53 1.33 -7.46
C ALA A 41 8.06 1.51 -7.02
N ASN A 42 7.24 0.46 -7.11
CA ASN A 42 5.85 0.49 -6.67
C ASN A 42 5.75 0.51 -5.14
N ARG A 43 6.54 -0.31 -4.43
CA ARG A 43 6.60 -0.26 -2.97
C ARG A 43 7.05 1.10 -2.47
N SER A 44 8.17 1.61 -3.00
CA SER A 44 8.73 2.90 -2.61
C SER A 44 7.74 4.04 -2.81
N LEU A 45 6.96 4.01 -3.88
CA LEU A 45 5.88 4.98 -4.09
C LEU A 45 4.80 4.87 -3.02
N MET A 46 4.32 3.67 -2.70
CA MET A 46 3.29 3.48 -1.67
C MET A 46 3.79 3.94 -0.29
N VAL A 47 5.03 3.61 0.08
CA VAL A 47 5.67 4.09 1.32
C VAL A 47 5.73 5.61 1.35
N ALA A 48 6.18 6.25 0.27
CA ALA A 48 6.27 7.71 0.18
C ALA A 48 4.90 8.40 0.29
N VAL A 49 3.84 7.80 -0.26
CA VAL A 49 2.46 8.30 -0.10
C VAL A 49 2.03 8.23 1.36
N ILE A 50 2.25 7.10 2.04
CA ILE A 50 1.88 6.96 3.45
C ILE A 50 2.67 7.93 4.35
N ASP A 51 3.99 8.05 4.13
CA ASP A 51 4.84 8.99 4.85
C ASP A 51 4.36 10.43 4.70
N ARG A 52 3.97 10.82 3.49
CA ARG A 52 3.35 12.13 3.23
C ARG A 52 2.06 12.31 4.04
N LEU A 53 1.15 11.34 4.04
CA LEU A 53 -0.13 11.46 4.76
C LEU A 53 0.06 11.51 6.29
N LEU A 54 1.03 10.78 6.82
CA LEU A 54 1.41 10.85 8.23
C LEU A 54 1.98 12.24 8.57
N SER A 55 2.90 12.77 7.75
CA SER A 55 3.51 14.08 7.99
C SER A 55 2.54 15.26 7.85
N GLU A 56 1.53 15.13 6.99
CA GLU A 56 0.43 16.09 6.85
C GLU A 56 -0.66 15.92 7.94
N GLY A 57 -0.56 14.88 8.79
CA GLY A 57 -1.51 14.61 9.86
C GLY A 57 -2.89 14.14 9.38
N VAL A 58 -2.99 13.63 8.14
CA VAL A 58 -4.23 13.09 7.56
C VAL A 58 -4.58 11.75 8.18
N ILE A 59 -3.57 10.97 8.56
CA ILE A 59 -3.68 9.68 9.24
C ILE A 59 -2.71 9.63 10.42
N SER A 60 -2.97 8.75 11.40
CA SER A 60 -2.17 8.61 12.64
C SER A 60 -2.13 7.16 13.14
#